data_AF-Q2FQI0-F1
#
_entry.id   AF-Q2FQI0-F1
#
_cell.length_a   1.000
_cell.length_b   1.000
_cell.length_c   1.000
_cell.angle_alpha   90.00
_cell.angle_beta   90.00
_cell.angle_gamma   90.00
#
_symmetry.space_group_name_H-M   'P 1'
#
loop_
_entity.id
_entity.type
_entity.pdbx_description
1 polymer ?
#
loop_
_entity_poly.entity_id
_entity_poly.type
_entity_poly.pdbx_seq_one_letter_code
_entity_poly.pdbx_strand_id
1 'polypeptide(L)'
;MIRALKEFKAPYMIAKSNYMAQIDEDACIACGICRDERCPMDAIVEEDGEFQVLNDRCIGCGVCIITCPSKAITLIERPVQERDPIASDITEWGKMRMTNRMLDEQKIQGVPK
;
A
#
# COMPACT_ATOMS: atom_id res chain seq x y z
N MET A 1 13.05 5.57 7.39
CA MET A 1 11.97 5.95 6.45
C MET A 1 10.67 5.20 6.74
N ILE A 2 10.65 3.86 6.67
CA ILE A 2 9.43 3.06 6.93
C ILE A 2 8.90 3.21 8.36
N ARG A 3 9.78 3.29 9.38
CA ARG A 3 9.37 3.54 10.77
C ARG A 3 8.58 4.85 10.96
N ALA A 4 8.96 5.91 10.25
CA ALA A 4 8.24 7.19 10.32
C ALA A 4 6.84 7.08 9.68
N LEU A 5 6.69 6.29 8.62
CA LEU A 5 5.39 6.00 8.02
C LEU A 5 4.49 5.22 8.98
N LYS A 6 5.04 4.25 9.71
CA LYS A 6 4.32 3.49 10.74
C LYS A 6 3.80 4.37 11.88
N GLU A 7 4.65 5.26 12.39
CA GLU A 7 4.34 6.19 13.48
C GLU A 7 3.34 7.28 13.05
N PHE A 8 3.32 7.62 11.77
CA PHE A 8 2.26 8.42 11.17
C PHE A 8 0.95 7.63 11.19
N LYS A 9 -0.10 8.18 11.80
CA LYS A 9 -1.34 7.44 12.06
C LYS A 9 -2.08 6.96 10.80
N ALA A 10 -1.71 7.44 9.61
CA ALA A 10 -2.36 7.11 8.34
C ALA A 10 -1.32 6.79 7.23
N PRO A 11 -0.59 5.66 7.31
CA PRO A 11 0.45 5.32 6.32
C PRO A 11 -0.10 5.10 4.90
N TYR A 12 -1.36 4.67 4.79
CA TYR A 12 -2.09 4.54 3.53
C TYR A 12 -2.05 5.83 2.69
N MET A 13 -2.15 7.01 3.32
CA MET A 13 -2.19 8.28 2.60
C MET A 13 -0.88 8.62 1.87
N ILE A 14 0.24 8.04 2.30
CA ILE A 14 1.57 8.43 1.80
C ILE A 14 2.14 7.38 0.85
N ALA A 15 1.87 6.10 1.12
CA ALA A 15 2.58 5.00 0.49
C ALA A 15 1.66 3.89 -0.04
N LYS A 16 0.35 4.11 -0.15
CA LYS A 16 -0.56 3.12 -0.73
C LYS A 16 -0.16 2.76 -2.16
N SER A 17 -0.34 1.49 -2.48
CA SER A 17 -0.45 1.01 -3.85
C SER A 17 -1.92 0.88 -4.26
N ASN A 18 -2.17 0.52 -5.52
CA ASN A 18 -3.51 0.17 -6.01
C ASN A 18 -4.02 -1.19 -5.51
N TYR A 19 -3.28 -1.87 -4.63
CA TYR A 19 -3.62 -3.17 -4.07
C TYR A 19 -3.69 -3.13 -2.54
N MET A 20 -4.39 -4.11 -1.97
CA MET A 20 -4.43 -4.38 -0.53
C MET A 20 -4.41 -5.88 -0.26
N ALA A 21 -3.85 -6.25 0.90
CA ALA A 21 -3.86 -7.64 1.34
C ALA A 21 -5.28 -8.04 1.78
N GLN A 22 -5.67 -9.27 1.46
CA GLN A 22 -6.89 -9.92 1.95
C GLN A 22 -6.51 -11.28 2.53
N ILE A 23 -7.10 -11.62 3.68
CA ILE A 23 -6.92 -12.91 4.35
C ILE A 23 -8.16 -13.75 4.06
N ASP A 24 -7.95 -14.98 3.60
CA ASP A 24 -8.96 -16.03 3.48
C ASP A 24 -9.11 -16.71 4.85
N GLU A 25 -10.26 -16.51 5.48
CA GLU A 25 -10.57 -17.02 6.82
C GLU A 25 -10.55 -18.56 6.87
N ASP A 26 -11.06 -19.22 5.82
CA ASP A 26 -11.15 -20.68 5.75
C ASP A 26 -9.77 -21.35 5.63
N ALA A 27 -8.80 -20.65 5.01
CA ALA A 27 -7.43 -21.12 4.85
C ALA A 27 -6.48 -20.66 5.96
N CYS A 28 -6.91 -19.73 6.82
CA CYS A 28 -6.09 -19.15 7.86
C CYS A 28 -5.93 -20.13 9.03
N ILE A 29 -4.68 -20.39 9.44
CA ILE A 29 -4.38 -21.25 10.61
C ILE A 29 -4.05 -20.44 11.88
N ALA A 30 -4.42 -19.16 11.90
CA ALA A 30 -4.23 -18.24 13.03
C ALA A 30 -2.81 -18.20 13.64
N CYS A 31 -1.76 -18.33 12.82
CA CYS A 31 -0.38 -18.41 13.31
C CYS A 31 0.26 -17.07 13.74
N GLY A 32 -0.35 -15.92 13.44
CA GLY A 32 0.14 -14.59 13.84
C GLY A 32 1.34 -14.02 13.07
N ILE A 33 2.12 -14.82 12.33
CA ILE A 33 3.37 -14.39 11.66
C ILE A 33 3.18 -13.16 10.77
N CYS A 34 2.06 -13.10 10.03
CA CYS A 34 1.77 -11.97 9.14
C CYS A 34 1.61 -10.65 9.90
N ARG A 35 0.97 -10.68 11.08
CA ARG A 35 0.79 -9.54 11.97
C ARG A 35 2.09 -9.19 12.69
N ASP A 36 2.67 -10.17 13.39
CA ASP A 36 3.66 -9.92 14.43
C ASP A 36 5.06 -9.64 13.88
N GLU A 37 5.44 -10.31 12.79
CA GLU A 37 6.81 -10.24 12.26
C GLU A 37 6.91 -9.47 10.94
N ARG A 38 5.80 -9.31 10.21
CA ARG A 38 5.85 -9.04 8.77
C ARG A 38 5.18 -7.74 8.39
N CYS A 39 4.05 -7.39 8.98
CA CYS A 39 3.34 -6.17 8.62
C CYS A 39 4.05 -4.93 9.19
N PRO A 40 4.73 -4.12 8.37
CA PRO A 40 5.48 -2.98 8.91
C PRO A 40 4.57 -1.84 9.40
N MET A 41 3.30 -1.84 8.97
CA MET A 41 2.34 -0.77 9.22
C MET A 41 1.33 -1.11 10.32
N ASP A 42 1.46 -2.23 11.02
CA ASP A 42 0.42 -2.73 11.96
C ASP A 42 -0.98 -2.72 11.31
N ALA A 43 -1.05 -3.18 10.06
CA ALA A 43 -2.27 -3.21 9.27
C ALA A 43 -3.03 -4.54 9.37
N ILE A 44 -2.63 -5.44 10.27
CA ILE A 44 -3.31 -6.70 10.51
C ILE A 44 -3.67 -6.72 11.99
N VAL A 45 -4.93 -7.00 12.30
CA VAL A 45 -5.47 -7.11 13.67
C VAL A 45 -5.98 -8.51 13.90
N GLU A 46 -6.09 -8.90 15.16
CA GLU A 46 -6.74 -10.14 15.57
C GLU A 46 -8.03 -9.77 16.33
N GLU A 47 -9.16 -10.28 15.86
CA GLU A 47 -10.47 -10.14 16.48
C GLU A 47 -11.09 -11.54 16.57
N ASP A 48 -11.48 -11.96 17.79
CA ASP A 48 -12.08 -13.27 18.05
C ASP A 48 -11.30 -14.50 17.51
N GLY A 49 -9.97 -14.39 17.46
CA GLY A 49 -9.07 -15.45 16.97
C GLY A 49 -8.88 -15.46 15.44
N GLU A 50 -9.50 -14.51 14.74
CA GLU A 50 -9.38 -14.34 13.30
C GLU A 50 -8.52 -13.11 12.97
N PHE A 51 -7.76 -13.20 11.88
CA PHE A 51 -6.88 -12.12 11.44
C PHE A 51 -7.54 -11.33 10.31
N GLN A 52 -7.64 -10.01 10.48
CA GLN A 52 -8.23 -9.10 9.49
C GLN A 52 -7.26 -7.98 9.10
N VAL A 53 -7.41 -7.45 7.89
CA VAL A 53 -6.57 -6.38 7.36
C VAL A 53 -7.26 -5.03 7.51
N LEU A 54 -6.58 -4.08 8.15
CA LEU A 54 -7.00 -2.68 8.24
C LEU A 54 -6.64 -1.93 6.95
N ASN A 55 -7.65 -1.59 6.16
CA ASN A 55 -7.49 -0.99 4.83
C ASN A 55 -6.82 0.39 4.85
N ASP A 56 -7.02 1.15 5.91
CA ASP A 56 -6.49 2.50 6.17
C ASP A 56 -5.02 2.49 6.64
N ARG A 57 -4.48 1.30 6.93
CA ARG A 57 -3.06 1.11 7.28
C ARG A 57 -2.31 0.28 6.24
N CYS A 58 -3.01 -0.60 5.53
CA CYS A 58 -2.41 -1.47 4.54
C CYS A 58 -1.89 -0.67 3.34
N ILE A 59 -0.58 -0.73 3.07
CA ILE A 59 0.01 -0.06 1.90
C ILE A 59 0.09 -0.99 0.67
N GLY A 60 -0.31 -2.25 0.80
CA GLY A 60 -0.26 -3.24 -0.28
C GLY A 60 1.17 -3.69 -0.63
N CYS A 61 2.08 -3.75 0.35
CA CYS A 61 3.48 -4.13 0.12
C CYS A 61 3.72 -5.62 -0.14
N GLY A 62 2.73 -6.49 0.13
CA GLY A 62 2.77 -7.93 -0.20
C GLY A 62 3.68 -8.81 0.68
N VAL A 63 4.40 -8.28 1.65
CA VAL A 63 5.34 -9.07 2.49
C VAL A 63 4.65 -10.15 3.34
N CYS A 64 3.39 -9.94 3.71
CA CYS A 64 2.58 -10.92 4.44
C CYS A 64 2.20 -12.15 3.59
N ILE A 65 2.14 -12.03 2.26
CA ILE A 65 1.83 -13.14 1.37
C ILE A 65 2.96 -14.15 1.37
N ILE A 66 4.19 -13.67 1.17
CA ILE A 66 5.37 -14.50 0.99
C ILE A 66 5.65 -15.36 2.23
N THR A 67 5.29 -14.86 3.41
CA THR A 67 5.57 -15.52 4.69
C THR A 67 4.43 -16.43 5.18
N CYS A 68 3.24 -16.38 4.57
CA CYS A 68 2.08 -17.08 5.09
C CYS A 68 2.22 -18.59 4.82
N PRO A 69 2.38 -19.43 5.86
CA PRO A 69 2.62 -20.85 5.66
C PRO A 69 1.44 -21.59 5.02
N SER A 70 0.20 -21.16 5.33
CA SER A 70 -1.03 -21.72 4.74
C SER A 70 -1.42 -21.07 3.42
N LYS A 71 -0.67 -20.06 2.94
CA LYS A 71 -0.97 -19.28 1.72
C LYS A 71 -2.38 -18.64 1.73
N ALA A 72 -2.90 -18.33 2.91
CA ALA A 72 -4.22 -17.72 3.10
C ALA A 72 -4.30 -16.23 2.72
N ILE A 73 -3.22 -15.62 2.22
CA ILE A 73 -3.18 -14.17 1.97
C ILE A 73 -2.97 -13.90 0.49
N THR A 74 -3.79 -13.01 -0.07
CA THR A 74 -3.69 -12.53 -1.47
C THR A 74 -3.64 -11.01 -1.54
N LEU A 75 -3.14 -10.46 -2.66
CA LEU A 75 -3.23 -9.03 -2.96
C LEU A 75 -4.41 -8.86 -3.92
N ILE A 76 -5.42 -8.11 -3.49
CA ILE A 76 -6.57 -7.73 -4.31
C ILE A 76 -6.45 -6.27 -4.72
N GLU A 77 -7.06 -5.92 -5.84
CA GLU A 77 -7.14 -4.52 -6.25
C GLU A 77 -8.05 -3.73 -5.29
N ARG A 78 -7.68 -2.48 -5.01
CA ARG A 78 -8.53 -1.56 -4.24
C ARG A 78 -9.80 -1.18 -5.01
N PRO A 79 -10.84 -0.60 -4.39
CA PRO A 79 -11.94 0.00 -5.14
C PRO A 79 -11.44 1.03 -6.14
N VAL A 80 -12.06 1.12 -7.32
CA VAL A 80 -11.59 2.01 -8.41
C VAL A 80 -11.44 3.46 -7.95
N GLN A 81 -12.30 3.92 -7.04
CA GLN A 81 -12.33 5.28 -6.49
C GLN A 81 -11.11 5.59 -5.61
N GLU A 82 -10.43 4.57 -5.08
CA GLU A 82 -9.25 4.71 -4.22
C GLU A 82 -7.91 4.56 -4.96
N ARG A 83 -7.95 4.14 -6.22
CA ARG A 83 -6.74 3.86 -7.01
C ARG A 83 -6.13 5.16 -7.51
N ASP A 84 -4.81 5.24 -7.44
CA ASP A 84 -4.08 6.30 -8.12
C ASP A 84 -3.98 5.97 -9.62
N PRO A 85 -4.15 6.97 -10.50
CA PRO A 85 -4.03 6.76 -11.94
C PRO A 85 -2.63 6.29 -12.29
N ILE A 86 -2.56 5.27 -13.15
CA ILE A 86 -1.30 4.77 -13.70
C ILE A 86 -1.02 5.59 -14.95
N ALA A 87 0.07 6.35 -14.93
CA ALA A 87 0.53 7.07 -16.12
C ALA A 87 0.81 6.08 -17.25
N SER A 88 0.32 6.40 -18.45
CA SER A 88 0.52 5.59 -19.65
C SER A 88 1.97 5.62 -20.14
N ASP A 89 2.69 6.71 -19.85
CA ASP A 89 4.10 6.87 -20.18
C ASP A 89 4.86 7.75 -19.17
N ILE A 90 6.18 7.88 -19.37
CA ILE A 90 7.07 8.66 -18.51
C ILE A 90 6.82 10.17 -18.59
N THR A 91 6.32 10.68 -19.72
CA THR A 91 5.99 12.09 -19.91
C THR A 91 4.76 12.45 -19.09
N GLU A 92 3.70 11.65 -19.17
CA GLU A 92 2.50 11.79 -18.35
C GLU A 92 2.83 11.70 -16.86
N TRP A 93 3.63 10.71 -16.45
CA TRP A 93 4.08 10.59 -15.06
C TRP A 93 4.87 11.82 -14.60
N GLY A 94 5.74 12.35 -15.47
CA GLY A 94 6.49 13.58 -15.23
C GLY A 94 5.57 14.76 -14.95
N LYS A 95 4.54 14.95 -15.79
CA LYS A 95 3.50 15.97 -15.61
C LYS A 95 2.78 15.82 -14.28
N MET A 96 2.32 14.62 -13.94
CA MET A 96 1.64 14.33 -12.67
C MET A 96 2.50 14.70 -11.46
N ARG A 97 3.81 14.42 -11.48
CA ARG A 97 4.72 14.80 -10.38
C ARG A 97 5.00 16.29 -10.31
N MET A 98 5.06 16.98 -11.46
CA MET A 98 5.20 18.44 -11.50
C MET A 98 3.98 19.11 -10.87
N THR A 99 2.77 18.70 -11.27
CA THR A 99 1.51 19.18 -10.71
C THR A 99 1.44 18.94 -9.19
N ASN A 100 1.77 17.73 -8.72
CA ASN A 100 1.78 17.42 -7.28
C ASN A 100 2.81 18.22 -6.47
N ARG A 101 3.80 18.84 -7.12
CA ARG A 101 4.78 19.74 -6.51
C ARG A 101 4.44 21.23 -6.70
N MET A 102 3.27 21.53 -7.28
CA MET A 102 2.86 22.89 -7.64
C MET A 102 3.88 23.58 -8.57
N LEU A 103 4.59 22.79 -9.38
CA LEU A 103 5.52 23.29 -10.39
C LEU A 103 4.74 23.40 -11.70
N ASP A 104 4.46 24.64 -12.10
CA ASP A 104 3.70 24.95 -13.31
C ASP A 104 4.60 24.81 -14.55
N GLU A 105 4.11 24.16 -15.61
CA GLU A 105 4.86 23.97 -16.87
C GLU A 105 5.33 25.32 -17.46
N GLN A 106 4.59 26.39 -17.19
CA GLN A 106 4.89 27.75 -17.65
C GLN A 106 6.11 28.40 -16.96
N LYS A 107 6.62 27.83 -15.85
CA LYS A 107 7.81 28.35 -15.14
C LYS A 107 9.10 27.62 -15.46
N ILE A 108 9.07 26.61 -16.33
CA ILE A 108 10.23 25.79 -16.68
C ILE A 108 10.78 26.24 -18.06
N GLN A 109 11.22 27.50 -18.17
CA GLN A 109 12.18 27.85 -19.21
C GLN A 109 13.56 27.40 -18.74
N GLY A 110 14.05 26.24 -19.24
CA GLY A 110 15.47 25.89 -19.09
C GLY A 110 15.82 24.45 -18.74
N VAL A 111 15.00 23.44 -19.07
CA VAL A 111 15.50 22.05 -19.06
C VAL A 111 16.17 21.77 -20.41
N PRO A 112 17.49 21.53 -20.47
CA PRO A 112 18.14 21.17 -21.72
C PRO A 112 17.67 19.80 -22.20
N LYS A 113 17.51 19.69 -23.52
CA LYS A 113 17.25 18.44 -24.25
C LYS A 113 18.29 17.37 -23.95
#